data_AF-A0A3D5SGS0-F1
#
_entry.id   AF-A0A3D5SGS0-F1
#
_cell.length_a   1.000
_cell.length_b   1.000
_cell.length_c   1.000
_cell.angle_alpha   90.00
_cell.angle_beta   90.00
_cell.angle_gamma   90.00
#
_symmetry.space_group_name_H-M   'P 1'
#
loop_
_entity.id
_entity.type
_entity.pdbx_description
1 polymer ?
#
loop_
_entity_poly.entity_id
_entity_poly.type
_entity_poly.pdbx_seq_one_letter_code
_entity_poly.pdbx_strand_id
1 'polypeptide(L)'
;MDYDSRLSNLVVADATLAGSTLSPGSILLITVDLEPPPGEDGPEQWLTHYEAEAGRYFGAGWNSTNFTLESLPITIATILFNAVENGVLGRPNVQFIPLFNFVYADGHRMLTIGGVIGSDLHARQIKACDFSRQPYIRRVFSEGQFTISVPKLTRKERILMDREMPCADTWNPSEFEIAQDEVLRFAVRSQRSSSRLSSSS
;
A
#
# COMPACT_ATOMS: atom_id res chain seq x y z
N MET A 1 5.07 -2.20 -8.20
CA MET A 1 5.90 -3.37 -7.85
C MET A 1 5.36 -3.85 -6.53
N ASP A 2 4.82 -5.06 -6.54
CA ASP A 2 4.23 -5.67 -5.36
C ASP A 2 5.19 -6.76 -4.92
N TYR A 3 5.75 -6.61 -3.71
CA TYR A 3 6.67 -7.57 -3.14
C TYR A 3 5.99 -8.24 -1.96
N ASP A 4 5.82 -9.56 -2.05
CA ASP A 4 5.41 -10.42 -0.94
C ASP A 4 6.54 -10.65 0.07
N SER A 5 7.63 -9.87 -0.03
CA SER A 5 8.83 -10.00 0.77
C SER A 5 9.15 -8.70 1.51
N ARG A 6 9.95 -8.85 2.57
CA ARG A 6 10.55 -7.73 3.29
C ARG A 6 11.46 -6.92 2.39
N LEU A 7 11.84 -5.74 2.87
CA LEU A 7 12.88 -4.93 2.24
C LEU A 7 14.18 -5.73 2.12
N SER A 8 14.70 -5.80 0.90
CA SER A 8 15.98 -6.44 0.57
C SER A 8 16.74 -5.61 -0.45
N ASN A 9 18.00 -5.96 -0.70
CA ASN A 9 18.84 -5.30 -1.67
C ASN A 9 18.23 -5.33 -3.08
N LEU A 10 17.52 -6.41 -3.43
CA LEU A 10 16.82 -6.54 -4.72
C LEU A 10 15.70 -5.50 -4.86
N VAL A 11 14.83 -5.40 -3.85
CA VAL A 11 13.74 -4.40 -3.83
C VAL A 11 14.29 -2.98 -3.96
N VAL A 12 15.38 -2.71 -3.25
CA VAL A 12 16.04 -1.41 -3.26
C VAL A 12 16.70 -1.11 -4.61
N ALA A 13 17.37 -2.09 -5.20
CA ALA A 13 17.97 -1.98 -6.53
C ALA A 13 16.90 -1.73 -7.60
N ASP A 14 15.76 -2.42 -7.52
CA ASP A 14 14.62 -2.22 -8.43
C ASP A 14 13.99 -0.84 -8.25
N ALA A 15 13.88 -0.35 -7.00
CA ALA A 15 13.41 1.02 -6.73
C ALA A 15 14.32 2.07 -7.37
N THR A 16 15.65 1.92 -7.24
CA THR A 16 16.63 2.78 -7.92
C THR A 16 16.55 2.66 -9.44
N LEU A 17 16.45 1.43 -9.97
CA LEU A 17 16.32 1.19 -11.40
C LEU A 17 15.06 1.84 -11.97
N ALA A 18 13.92 1.71 -11.28
CA ALA A 18 12.67 2.36 -11.65
C ALA A 18 12.83 3.89 -11.69
N GLY A 19 13.48 4.47 -10.68
CA GLY A 19 13.81 5.91 -10.67
C GLY A 19 14.65 6.34 -11.86
N SER A 20 15.60 5.50 -12.31
CA SER A 20 16.48 5.82 -13.44
C SER A 20 15.86 5.61 -14.82
N THR A 21 14.89 4.69 -14.95
CA THR A 21 14.39 4.23 -16.26
C THR A 21 12.99 4.73 -16.61
N LEU A 22 12.09 4.89 -15.63
CA LEU A 22 10.69 5.24 -15.89
C LEU A 22 10.58 6.63 -16.55
N SER A 23 9.74 6.76 -17.57
CA SER A 23 9.52 8.05 -18.24
C SER A 23 8.78 9.05 -17.33
N PRO A 24 9.01 10.37 -17.47
CA PRO A 24 8.18 11.37 -16.82
C PRO A 24 6.69 11.16 -17.10
N GLY A 25 5.85 11.29 -16.07
CA GLY A 25 4.43 10.97 -16.09
C GLY A 25 4.09 9.57 -15.56
N SER A 26 5.09 8.70 -15.34
CA SER A 26 4.87 7.35 -14.79
C SER A 26 4.48 7.40 -13.32
N ILE A 27 3.55 6.53 -12.91
CA ILE A 27 3.22 6.29 -11.51
C ILE A 27 4.06 5.10 -11.03
N LEU A 28 4.75 5.28 -9.91
CA LEU A 28 5.50 4.22 -9.23
C LEU A 28 4.84 3.95 -7.87
N LEU A 29 4.47 2.70 -7.65
CA LEU A 29 4.02 2.16 -6.37
C LEU A 29 4.94 1.00 -5.99
N ILE A 30 5.39 0.96 -4.74
CA ILE A 30 6.24 -0.10 -4.18
C ILE A 30 5.58 -0.56 -2.89
N THR A 31 5.27 -1.85 -2.82
CA THR A 31 4.66 -2.48 -1.65
C THR A 31 5.63 -3.51 -1.07
N VAL A 32 5.87 -3.47 0.24
CA VAL A 32 6.80 -4.37 0.96
C VAL A 32 6.21 -4.82 2.28
N ASP A 33 6.62 -6.01 2.73
CA ASP A 33 6.32 -6.51 4.06
C ASP A 33 7.12 -5.75 5.14
N LEU A 34 6.43 -5.36 6.23
CA LEU A 34 6.98 -4.70 7.41
C LEU A 34 7.24 -5.65 8.58
N GLU A 35 7.10 -6.96 8.39
CA GLU A 35 7.48 -7.92 9.42
C GLU A 35 8.99 -7.83 9.73
N PRO A 36 9.38 -7.92 11.01
CA PRO A 36 10.78 -7.99 11.40
C PRO A 36 11.55 -9.10 10.66
N PRO A 37 12.87 -8.94 10.50
CA PRO A 37 13.73 -10.00 10.01
C PRO A 37 13.61 -11.27 10.87
N PRO A 38 13.52 -12.47 10.26
CA PRO A 38 13.35 -13.71 10.99
C PRO A 38 14.62 -14.08 11.76
N GLY A 39 14.47 -14.48 13.03
CA GLY A 39 15.59 -14.90 13.88
C GLY A 39 16.41 -13.77 14.47
N GLU A 40 15.95 -12.53 14.36
CA GLU A 40 16.60 -11.36 14.93
C GLU A 40 15.77 -10.75 16.07
N ASP A 41 16.34 -10.75 17.28
CA ASP A 41 15.71 -10.34 18.53
C ASP A 41 16.04 -8.87 18.86
N GLY A 42 15.64 -7.97 17.96
CA GLY A 42 15.43 -6.56 18.30
C GLY A 42 16.26 -5.54 17.52
N PRO A 43 16.18 -4.26 17.95
CA PRO A 43 16.52 -3.13 17.08
C PRO A 43 17.98 -3.05 16.61
N GLU A 44 18.95 -3.55 17.39
CA GLU A 44 20.36 -3.58 16.98
C GLU A 44 20.63 -4.60 15.86
N GLN A 45 19.97 -5.75 15.95
CA GLN A 45 20.09 -6.81 14.95
C GLN A 45 19.38 -6.37 13.66
N TRP A 46 18.19 -5.77 13.78
CA TRP A 46 17.47 -5.23 12.63
C TRP A 46 18.23 -4.10 11.95
N LEU A 47 18.88 -3.21 12.70
CA LEU A 47 19.78 -2.19 12.14
C LEU A 47 20.87 -2.87 11.30
N THR A 48 21.55 -3.87 11.86
CA THR A 48 22.62 -4.60 11.17
C THR A 48 22.11 -5.27 9.90
N HIS A 49 20.93 -5.90 9.96
CA HIS A 49 20.27 -6.52 8.82
C HIS A 49 19.99 -5.53 7.70
N TYR A 50 19.26 -4.45 8.00
CA TYR A 50 18.89 -3.46 7.00
C TYR A 50 20.08 -2.64 6.53
N GLU A 51 21.15 -2.50 7.33
CA GLU A 51 22.40 -1.90 6.90
C GLU A 51 23.08 -2.77 5.83
N ALA A 52 23.07 -4.09 5.99
CA ALA A 52 23.57 -5.02 4.96
C ALA A 52 22.75 -4.95 3.67
N GLU A 53 21.42 -4.89 3.78
CA GLU A 53 20.52 -4.87 2.60
C GLU A 53 20.50 -3.51 1.88
N ALA A 54 20.49 -2.41 2.63
CA ALA A 54 20.14 -1.09 2.13
C ALA A 54 20.95 0.08 2.73
N GLY A 55 22.03 -0.20 3.47
CA GLY A 55 22.80 0.81 4.23
C GLY A 55 23.25 2.03 3.44
N ARG A 56 23.48 1.90 2.12
CA ARG A 56 23.84 3.02 1.24
C ARG A 56 22.78 4.12 1.15
N TYR A 57 21.55 3.84 1.55
CA TYR A 57 20.42 4.77 1.51
C TYR A 57 20.01 5.28 2.89
N PHE A 58 20.81 5.01 3.93
CA PHE A 58 20.56 5.48 5.28
C PHE A 58 20.82 6.99 5.38
N GLY A 59 20.02 7.65 6.21
CA GLY A 59 20.24 9.05 6.57
C GLY A 59 21.34 9.21 7.61
N ALA A 60 21.85 10.43 7.75
CA ALA A 60 22.78 10.76 8.83
C ALA A 60 22.12 10.56 10.21
N GLY A 61 22.85 9.95 11.16
CA GLY A 61 22.40 9.78 12.55
C GLY A 61 21.46 8.60 12.80
N TRP A 62 21.25 7.74 11.81
CA TRP A 62 20.45 6.53 11.99
C TRP A 62 21.11 5.56 12.97
N ASN A 63 20.32 5.03 13.87
CA ASN A 63 20.76 4.13 14.94
C ASN A 63 19.63 3.14 15.27
N SER A 64 19.83 2.28 16.26
CA SER A 64 18.87 1.22 16.62
C SER A 64 17.47 1.75 16.94
N THR A 65 17.29 2.98 17.41
CA THR A 65 15.95 3.55 17.66
C THR A 65 15.10 3.75 16.39
N ASN A 66 15.74 3.81 15.21
CA ASN A 66 15.06 3.85 13.92
C ASN A 66 14.54 2.47 13.48
N PHE A 67 14.96 1.40 14.15
CA PHE A 67 14.65 0.01 13.79
C PHE A 67 13.83 -0.66 14.89
N THR A 68 12.80 0.02 15.39
CA THR A 68 11.80 -0.56 16.31
C THR A 68 10.51 -0.86 15.57
N LEU A 69 9.62 -1.67 16.14
CA LEU A 69 8.32 -2.00 15.52
C LEU A 69 7.47 -0.77 15.17
N GLU A 70 7.65 0.33 15.90
CA GLU A 70 6.94 1.58 15.72
C GLU A 70 7.59 2.46 14.65
N SER A 71 8.92 2.56 14.63
CA SER A 71 9.66 3.43 13.70
C SER A 71 9.95 2.76 12.35
N LEU A 72 9.91 1.43 12.28
CA LEU A 72 10.24 0.65 11.08
C LEU A 72 9.48 1.10 9.81
N PRO A 73 8.17 1.40 9.84
CA PRO A 73 7.46 1.87 8.65
C PRO A 73 8.03 3.17 8.08
N ILE A 74 8.38 4.12 8.95
CA ILE A 74 8.97 5.42 8.54
C ILE A 74 10.39 5.20 7.99
N THR A 75 11.15 4.34 8.65
CA THR A 75 12.51 4.00 8.26
C THR A 75 12.54 3.34 6.89
N ILE A 76 11.75 2.29 6.67
CA ILE A 76 11.67 1.59 5.36
C ILE A 76 11.15 2.53 4.27
N ALA A 77 10.12 3.33 4.53
CA ALA A 77 9.62 4.32 3.57
C ALA A 77 10.70 5.32 3.15
N THR A 78 11.52 5.76 4.12
CA THR A 78 12.62 6.70 3.87
C THR A 78 13.75 6.05 3.07
N ILE A 79 14.11 4.78 3.38
CA ILE A 79 15.09 4.02 2.59
C ILE A 79 14.65 3.93 1.13
N LEU A 80 13.41 3.50 0.88
CA LEU A 80 12.90 3.32 -0.47
C LEU A 80 12.78 4.65 -1.21
N PHE A 81 12.37 5.72 -0.54
CA PHE A 81 12.38 7.07 -1.12
C PHE A 81 13.78 7.50 -1.54
N ASN A 82 14.76 7.36 -0.65
CA ASN A 82 16.16 7.67 -0.96
C ASN A 82 16.68 6.82 -2.13
N ALA A 83 16.24 5.56 -2.24
CA ALA A 83 16.59 4.68 -3.35
C ALA A 83 16.03 5.16 -4.69
N VAL A 84 14.75 5.57 -4.73
CA VAL A 84 14.13 6.15 -5.93
C VAL A 84 14.80 7.48 -6.29
N GLU A 85 14.97 8.39 -5.33
CA GLU A 85 15.62 9.68 -5.54
C GLU A 85 17.05 9.51 -6.09
N ASN A 86 17.81 8.56 -5.55
CA ASN A 86 19.14 8.24 -6.06
C ASN A 86 19.12 7.83 -7.54
N GLY A 87 18.13 7.05 -7.97
CA GLY A 87 17.93 6.70 -9.37
C GLY A 87 17.60 7.90 -10.26
N VAL A 88 17.00 8.94 -9.70
CA VAL A 88 16.61 10.16 -10.43
C VAL A 88 17.74 11.21 -10.48
N LEU A 89 18.69 11.22 -9.54
CA LEU A 89 19.78 12.22 -9.44
C LEU A 89 20.57 12.48 -10.74
N GLY A 90 20.63 11.51 -11.65
CA GLY A 90 21.32 11.65 -12.96
C GLY A 90 20.46 12.20 -14.10
N ARG A 91 19.19 12.54 -13.86
CA ARG A 91 18.21 12.83 -14.91
C ARG A 91 17.80 14.32 -14.88
N PRO A 92 18.21 15.13 -15.86
CA PRO A 92 17.87 16.55 -15.86
C PRO A 92 16.35 16.75 -16.01
N ASN A 93 15.78 17.64 -15.20
CA ASN A 93 14.35 17.98 -15.18
C ASN A 93 13.41 16.81 -14.82
N VAL A 94 13.92 15.75 -14.21
CA VAL A 94 13.13 14.65 -13.64
C VAL A 94 13.28 14.66 -12.13
N GLN A 95 12.19 14.41 -11.42
CA GLN A 95 12.11 14.30 -9.97
C GLN A 95 11.09 13.22 -9.61
N PHE A 96 11.22 12.62 -8.42
CA PHE A 96 10.12 11.84 -7.86
C PHE A 96 9.21 12.77 -7.06
N ILE A 97 7.90 12.70 -7.31
CA ILE A 97 6.87 13.51 -6.66
C ILE A 97 6.07 12.57 -5.75
N PRO A 98 6.34 12.54 -4.44
CA PRO A 98 5.69 11.61 -3.51
C PRO A 98 4.20 11.91 -3.38
N LEU A 99 3.38 10.87 -3.36
CA LEU A 99 1.92 10.97 -3.21
C LEU A 99 1.32 9.94 -2.25
N PHE A 100 1.91 8.74 -2.19
CA PHE A 100 1.36 7.57 -1.53
C PHE A 100 2.32 7.10 -0.43
N ASN A 101 1.80 6.91 0.78
CA ASN A 101 2.54 6.33 1.91
C ASN A 101 1.52 5.70 2.86
N PHE A 102 1.25 4.42 2.64
CA PHE A 102 0.17 3.66 3.28
C PHE A 102 0.71 2.51 4.10
N VAL A 103 0.08 2.25 5.23
CA VAL A 103 0.23 0.98 5.94
C VAL A 103 -1.11 0.31 6.00
N TYR A 104 -1.14 -0.99 5.74
CA TYR A 104 -2.33 -1.81 5.90
C TYR A 104 -1.95 -3.18 6.48
N ALA A 105 -2.94 -3.92 6.96
CA ALA A 105 -2.74 -5.27 7.47
C ALA A 105 -3.71 -6.22 6.77
N ASP A 106 -3.16 -7.18 6.05
CA ASP A 106 -3.89 -8.29 5.44
C ASP A 106 -3.13 -9.60 5.74
N GLY A 107 -3.29 -10.08 6.97
CA GLY A 107 -2.42 -11.11 7.56
C GLY A 107 -1.09 -10.54 8.07
N HIS A 108 -0.32 -9.91 7.19
CA HIS A 108 0.95 -9.23 7.50
C HIS A 108 0.82 -7.72 7.42
N ARG A 109 1.67 -6.97 8.14
CA ARG A 109 1.73 -5.51 8.01
C ARG A 109 2.47 -5.15 6.74
N MET A 110 1.82 -4.46 5.83
CA MET A 110 2.37 -4.06 4.53
C MET A 110 2.55 -2.54 4.47
N LEU A 111 3.64 -2.10 3.87
CA LEU A 111 3.92 -0.70 3.54
C LEU A 111 3.83 -0.51 2.04
N THR A 112 3.01 0.44 1.59
CA THR A 112 2.98 0.89 0.19
C THR A 112 3.43 2.34 0.12
N ILE A 113 4.53 2.60 -0.57
CA ILE A 113 4.95 3.96 -0.91
C ILE A 113 4.81 4.21 -2.41
N GLY A 114 4.75 5.48 -2.80
CA GLY A 114 4.79 5.80 -4.21
C GLY A 114 4.50 7.24 -4.57
N GLY A 115 4.50 7.49 -5.86
CA GLY A 115 4.40 8.83 -6.42
C GLY A 115 4.51 8.83 -7.93
N VAL A 116 4.77 10.01 -8.47
CA VAL A 116 4.96 10.21 -9.91
C VAL A 116 6.42 10.50 -10.20
N ILE A 117 7.03 9.74 -11.11
CA ILE A 117 8.28 10.15 -11.75
C ILE A 117 7.91 11.24 -12.74
N GLY A 118 8.33 12.48 -12.51
CA GLY A 118 7.78 13.63 -13.20
C GLY A 118 8.76 14.78 -13.37
N SER A 119 8.25 15.89 -13.87
CA SER A 119 8.97 17.15 -14.06
C SER A 119 8.23 18.26 -13.33
N ASP A 120 8.76 19.48 -13.35
CA ASP A 120 8.09 20.64 -12.75
C ASP A 120 6.69 20.91 -13.34
N LEU A 121 6.44 20.48 -14.58
CA LEU A 121 5.10 20.52 -15.16
C LEU A 121 4.14 19.59 -14.41
N HIS A 122 4.54 18.34 -14.20
CA HIS A 122 3.75 17.34 -13.48
C HIS A 122 3.53 17.76 -12.02
N ALA A 123 4.55 18.29 -11.34
CA ALA A 123 4.43 18.80 -9.98
C ALA A 123 3.38 19.93 -9.89
N ARG A 124 3.36 20.84 -10.87
CA ARG A 124 2.34 21.91 -10.96
C ARG A 124 0.93 21.36 -11.23
N GLN A 125 0.79 20.38 -12.12
CA GLN A 125 -0.49 19.74 -12.42
C GLN A 125 -1.06 19.04 -11.18
N ILE A 126 -0.25 18.24 -10.50
CA ILE A 126 -0.63 17.55 -9.26
C ILE A 126 -1.06 18.56 -8.18
N LYS A 127 -0.34 19.68 -8.06
CA LYS A 127 -0.69 20.75 -7.12
C LYS A 127 -2.04 21.40 -7.48
N ALA A 128 -2.39 21.50 -8.76
CA ALA A 128 -3.66 22.06 -9.23
C ALA A 128 -4.86 21.11 -9.03
N CYS A 129 -4.65 19.80 -8.93
CA CYS A 129 -5.72 18.80 -8.77
C CYS A 129 -6.40 18.77 -7.38
N ASP A 130 -6.14 19.74 -6.51
CA ASP A 130 -6.68 19.82 -5.13
C ASP A 130 -6.46 18.55 -4.26
N PHE A 131 -5.44 17.75 -4.60
CA PHE A 131 -5.05 16.57 -3.81
C PHE A 131 -4.65 16.93 -2.37
N SER A 132 -4.34 18.20 -2.10
CA SER A 132 -4.08 18.72 -0.75
C SER A 132 -5.22 18.51 0.24
N ARG A 133 -6.46 18.34 -0.23
CA ARG A 133 -7.63 18.12 0.65
C ARG A 133 -7.90 16.65 0.95
N GLN A 134 -7.18 15.75 0.28
CA GLN A 134 -7.39 14.31 0.46
C GLN A 134 -6.56 13.81 1.65
N PRO A 135 -7.20 13.21 2.68
CA PRO A 135 -6.54 12.85 3.93
C PRO A 135 -5.51 11.72 3.78
N TYR A 136 -5.51 11.02 2.65
CA TYR A 136 -4.62 9.90 2.33
C TYR A 136 -3.39 10.32 1.52
N ILE A 137 -3.33 11.54 0.99
CA ILE A 137 -2.15 11.99 0.24
C ILE A 137 -1.01 12.26 1.23
N ARG A 138 0.19 11.75 0.90
CA ARG A 138 1.40 11.89 1.69
C ARG A 138 2.54 12.35 0.77
N ARG A 139 2.98 13.59 0.96
CA ARG A 139 4.07 14.21 0.17
C ARG A 139 5.43 14.14 0.86
N VAL A 140 5.42 13.84 2.16
CA VAL A 140 6.61 13.74 3.00
C VAL A 140 6.52 12.41 3.75
N PHE A 141 7.43 11.48 3.47
CA PHE A 141 7.34 10.14 4.08
C PHE A 141 7.79 10.10 5.55
N SER A 142 8.54 11.11 5.99
CA SER A 142 8.94 11.27 7.40
C SER A 142 7.82 11.77 8.32
N GLU A 143 6.68 12.25 7.78
CA GLU A 143 5.54 12.73 8.57
C GLU A 143 4.57 11.60 8.98
N GLY A 144 4.90 10.35 8.65
CA GLY A 144 4.10 9.17 8.97
C GLY A 144 3.18 8.72 7.84
N GLN A 145 2.63 7.52 8.03
CA GLN A 145 1.83 6.80 7.04
C GLN A 145 0.33 7.05 7.23
N PHE A 146 -0.44 6.92 6.16
CA PHE A 146 -1.89 6.79 6.28
C PHE A 146 -2.26 5.31 6.48
N THR A 147 -2.90 5.00 7.61
CA THR A 147 -3.31 3.63 7.92
C THR A 147 -4.63 3.31 7.24
N ILE A 148 -4.62 2.33 6.34
CA ILE A 148 -5.84 1.75 5.77
C ILE A 148 -6.35 0.71 6.77
N SER A 149 -7.52 0.98 7.34
CA SER A 149 -8.21 0.03 8.23
C SER A 149 -9.37 -0.60 7.46
N VAL A 150 -9.34 -1.92 7.34
CA VAL A 150 -10.46 -2.67 6.74
C VAL A 150 -11.60 -2.69 7.77
N PRO A 151 -12.81 -2.23 7.42
CA PRO A 151 -13.93 -2.27 8.34
C PRO A 151 -14.26 -3.73 8.70
N LYS A 152 -14.60 -3.97 9.96
CA LYS A 152 -15.09 -5.27 10.41
C LYS A 152 -16.50 -5.47 9.86
N LEU A 153 -16.60 -6.12 8.71
CA LEU A 153 -17.90 -6.47 8.12
C LEU A 153 -18.53 -7.63 8.89
N THR A 154 -19.78 -7.45 9.30
CA THR A 154 -20.58 -8.57 9.81
C THR A 154 -20.85 -9.56 8.68
N ARG A 155 -21.19 -10.81 9.07
CA ARG A 155 -21.58 -11.85 8.10
C ARG A 155 -22.71 -11.40 7.17
N LYS A 156 -23.68 -10.62 7.68
CA LYS A 156 -24.81 -10.10 6.91
C LYS A 156 -24.37 -9.04 5.89
N GLU A 157 -23.48 -8.13 6.29
CA GLU A 157 -22.95 -7.09 5.41
C GLU A 157 -22.10 -7.69 4.30
N ARG A 158 -21.29 -8.71 4.60
CA ARG A 158 -20.51 -9.43 3.60
C ARG A 158 -21.40 -10.07 2.53
N ILE A 159 -22.41 -10.85 2.94
CA ILE A 159 -23.38 -11.46 2.02
C ILE A 159 -24.10 -10.40 1.17
N LEU A 160 -24.43 -9.26 1.77
CA LEU A 160 -25.09 -8.17 1.03
C LEU A 160 -24.15 -7.54 0.01
N MET A 161 -22.90 -7.25 0.38
CA MET A 161 -21.89 -6.73 -0.54
C MET A 161 -21.64 -7.72 -1.68
N ASP A 162 -21.44 -9.01 -1.38
CA ASP A 162 -21.21 -10.05 -2.37
C ASP A 162 -22.37 -10.14 -3.38
N ARG A 163 -23.61 -9.98 -2.92
CA ARG A 163 -24.79 -10.00 -3.80
C ARG A 163 -24.83 -8.81 -4.76
N GLU A 164 -24.43 -7.63 -4.30
CA GLU A 164 -24.46 -6.39 -5.07
C GLU A 164 -23.18 -6.14 -5.86
N MET A 165 -22.13 -6.95 -5.64
CA MET A 165 -20.91 -6.88 -6.43
C MET A 165 -21.24 -7.22 -7.90
N PRO A 166 -20.80 -6.39 -8.87
CA PRO A 166 -21.00 -6.69 -10.27
C PRO A 166 -20.29 -8.00 -10.62
N CYS A 167 -21.06 -9.07 -10.76
CA CYS A 167 -20.56 -10.36 -11.21
C CYS A 167 -20.70 -10.40 -12.73
N ALA A 168 -19.70 -10.93 -13.44
CA ALA A 168 -19.97 -11.44 -14.78
C ALA A 168 -20.97 -12.60 -14.65
N ASP A 169 -21.92 -12.74 -15.58
CA ASP A 169 -22.97 -13.79 -15.54
C ASP A 169 -22.42 -15.23 -15.44
N THR A 170 -21.12 -15.42 -15.66
CA THR A 170 -20.38 -16.68 -15.63
C THR A 170 -19.54 -16.90 -14.38
N TRP A 171 -19.52 -15.95 -13.43
CA TRP A 171 -18.73 -16.11 -12.20
C TRP A 171 -19.46 -17.00 -11.21
N ASN A 172 -18.98 -18.24 -11.07
CA ASN A 172 -19.49 -19.19 -10.10
C ASN A 172 -18.44 -19.39 -9.00
N PRO A 173 -18.59 -18.75 -7.84
CA PRO A 173 -17.56 -18.79 -6.81
C PRO A 173 -17.47 -20.18 -6.18
N SER A 174 -16.33 -20.84 -6.35
CA SER A 174 -16.04 -22.18 -5.83
C SER A 174 -15.36 -22.19 -4.46
N GLU A 175 -14.96 -21.04 -3.94
CA GLU A 175 -14.09 -20.90 -2.76
C GLU A 175 -14.75 -20.26 -1.54
N PHE A 176 -16.08 -20.12 -1.52
CA PHE A 176 -16.73 -19.71 -0.28
C PHE A 176 -16.75 -20.89 0.70
N GLU A 177 -16.23 -20.68 1.91
CA GLU A 177 -16.39 -21.58 3.08
C GLU A 177 -17.86 -21.67 3.57
N ILE A 178 -18.82 -21.21 2.78
CA ILE A 178 -20.24 -21.18 3.11
C ILE A 178 -20.93 -22.31 2.36
N ALA A 179 -21.61 -23.18 3.10
CA ALA A 179 -22.42 -24.24 2.51
C ALA A 179 -23.50 -23.65 1.59
N GLN A 180 -23.66 -24.23 0.39
CA GLN A 180 -24.57 -23.72 -0.66
C GLN A 180 -26.03 -23.57 -0.19
N ASP A 181 -26.45 -24.35 0.81
CA ASP A 181 -27.79 -24.28 1.39
C ASP A 181 -28.03 -22.98 2.19
N GLU A 182 -27.00 -22.42 2.82
CA GLU A 182 -27.10 -21.13 3.50
C GLU A 182 -27.24 -19.97 2.51
N VAL A 183 -26.52 -20.01 1.38
CA VAL A 183 -26.60 -19.00 0.31
C VAL A 183 -28.04 -18.92 -0.23
N LEU A 184 -28.65 -20.08 -0.51
CA LEU A 184 -30.02 -20.18 -1.03
C LEU A 184 -31.08 -19.65 -0.04
N ARG A 185 -30.91 -19.90 1.26
CA ARG A 185 -31.83 -19.40 2.30
C ARG A 185 -31.87 -17.87 2.38
N PHE A 186 -30.75 -17.20 2.11
CA PHE A 186 -30.69 -15.73 2.08
C PHE A 186 -31.32 -15.14 0.81
N ALA A 187 -31.11 -15.76 -0.36
CA ALA A 187 -31.71 -15.33 -1.62
C ALA A 187 -33.27 -15.32 -1.55
N VAL A 188 -33.85 -16.36 -0.94
CA VAL A 188 -35.33 -16.46 -0.77
C VAL A 188 -35.89 -15.43 0.21
N ARG A 189 -35.11 -15.01 1.23
CA ARG A 189 -35.55 -14.01 2.21
C ARG A 189 -35.60 -12.58 1.63
N SER A 190 -34.69 -12.24 0.73
CA SER A 190 -34.66 -10.91 0.10
C SER A 190 -35.82 -10.67 -0.87
N GLN A 191 -36.32 -11.72 -1.54
CA GLN A 191 -37.48 -11.57 -2.42
C GLN A 191 -38.77 -11.27 -1.64
N ARG A 192 -38.86 -11.72 -0.39
CA ARG A 192 -40.01 -11.47 0.49
C ARG A 192 -40.02 -10.08 1.15
N SER A 193 -38.88 -9.37 1.21
CA SER A 193 -38.87 -7.98 1.70
C SER A 193 -39.21 -6.99 0.60
N SER A 194 -38.79 -7.23 -0.66
CA SER A 194 -39.15 -6.38 -1.79
C SER A 194 -40.63 -6.48 -2.18
N SER A 195 -41.28 -7.63 -1.95
CA SER A 195 -42.71 -7.79 -2.21
C SER A 195 -43.64 -7.15 -1.17
N ARG A 196 -43.11 -6.62 -0.06
CA ARG A 196 -43.91 -5.89 0.96
C ARG A 196 -43.89 -4.37 0.79
N LEU A 197 -43.01 -3.84 -0.05
CA LEU A 197 -42.93 -2.41 -0.34
C LEU A 197 -43.73 -1.99 -1.58
N SER A 198 -44.22 -2.94 -2.38
CA SER A 198 -45.02 -2.68 -3.59
C SER A 198 -46.54 -2.86 -3.40
N SER A 199 -47.02 -3.11 -2.18
CA SER A 199 -48.44 -3.31 -1.87
C SER A 199 -48.99 -2.25 -0.90
N SER A 200 -48.41 -1.05 -0.90
CA SER A 200 -48.87 0.10 -0.12
C SER A 200 -48.82 1.35 -0.99
N SER A 201 -49.71 1.40 -1.98
CA SER A 201 -50.05 2.58 -2.77
C SER A 201 -51.53 2.51 -3.12
#